data_AF-A0A485BTG5-F1
#
_entry.id   AF-A0A485BTG5-F1
#
_cell.length_a   1.000
_cell.length_b   1.000
_cell.length_c   1.000
_cell.angle_alpha   90.00
_cell.angle_beta   90.00
_cell.angle_gamma   90.00
#
_symmetry.space_group_name_H-M   'P 1'
#
loop_
_entity.id
_entity.type
_entity.pdbx_description
1 polymer ?
#
loop_
_entity_poly.entity_id
_entity_poly.type
_entity_poly.pdbx_seq_one_letter_code
_entity_poly.pdbx_strand_id
1 'polypeptide(L)'
;MKARGDVAAHYTLDTNWRSAPGVVESVNRLFSLSDNPFMFREIPFLPVKPAGKNHGLRFTVDNDAFRPMNIWLMPGEAVGSGDYQTYMAQLCAAQIRDWLSAGQQGRALLWRNDKAARPVQASDITVLVRNRQEASLIRDALRALAIPSVYLSNRDSVFDTPEAQEILWLLQAVLAPERENTLRSALATSIFGLNALDIERLNQDERAWDALVEEFSIYRQIWRQRGVMPMLRALMSARQIAENLLVTVGGERRLTDILHISELLQEAASSWKANMRWCAG
;
A
#
# COMPACT_ATOMS: atom_id res chain seq x y z
N MET A 1 -15.19 -21.95 -22.09
CA MET A 1 -16.61 -22.20 -21.77
C MET A 1 -17.15 -23.58 -22.19
N LYS A 2 -16.33 -24.52 -22.73
CA LYS A 2 -16.78 -25.90 -23.01
C LYS A 2 -17.00 -26.77 -21.75
N ALA A 3 -16.27 -26.50 -20.65
CA ALA A 3 -16.24 -27.39 -19.48
C ALA A 3 -17.56 -27.54 -18.69
N ARG A 4 -18.50 -26.58 -18.74
CA ARG A 4 -19.78 -26.68 -18.00
C ARG A 4 -20.85 -27.47 -18.77
N GLY A 5 -20.80 -27.45 -20.10
CA GLY A 5 -21.73 -28.19 -20.96
C GLY A 5 -21.46 -29.70 -20.98
N ASP A 6 -20.22 -30.10 -20.66
CA ASP A 6 -19.76 -31.49 -20.73
C ASP A 6 -20.04 -32.30 -19.45
N VAL A 7 -20.65 -31.70 -18.41
CA VAL A 7 -20.91 -32.35 -17.12
C VAL A 7 -22.38 -32.18 -16.72
N ALA A 8 -23.05 -33.30 -16.47
CA ALA A 8 -24.48 -33.35 -16.14
C ALA A 8 -24.82 -32.92 -14.69
N ALA A 9 -23.89 -33.05 -13.75
CA ALA A 9 -24.10 -32.70 -12.35
C ALA A 9 -23.50 -31.32 -12.01
N HIS A 10 -24.36 -30.37 -11.65
CA HIS A 10 -23.95 -29.05 -11.13
C HIS A 10 -24.30 -28.95 -9.65
N TYR A 11 -23.35 -28.49 -8.84
CA TYR A 11 -23.54 -28.29 -7.39
C TYR A 11 -23.36 -26.81 -7.05
N THR A 12 -24.18 -26.30 -6.13
CA THR A 12 -24.09 -24.91 -5.65
C THR A 12 -24.27 -24.89 -4.14
N LEU A 13 -23.50 -24.02 -3.45
CA LEU A 13 -23.70 -23.73 -2.03
C LEU A 13 -24.73 -22.61 -1.89
N ASP A 14 -25.84 -22.88 -1.21
CA ASP A 14 -26.98 -21.96 -1.14
C ASP A 14 -26.91 -20.96 0.03
N THR A 15 -25.89 -21.04 0.89
CA THR A 15 -25.85 -20.29 2.16
C THR A 15 -24.61 -19.39 2.25
N ASN A 16 -24.81 -18.09 2.50
CA ASN A 16 -23.76 -17.11 2.79
C ASN A 16 -23.46 -17.05 4.29
N TRP A 17 -22.26 -17.48 4.66
CA TRP A 17 -21.83 -17.58 6.07
C TRP A 17 -21.08 -16.35 6.60
N ARG A 18 -20.88 -15.31 5.78
CA ARG A 18 -19.96 -14.19 6.09
C ARG A 18 -20.67 -12.86 6.34
N SER A 19 -21.83 -12.66 5.74
CA SER A 19 -22.45 -11.33 5.65
C SER A 19 -23.72 -11.23 6.49
N ALA A 20 -24.10 -9.99 6.81
CA ALA A 20 -25.40 -9.68 7.42
C ALA A 20 -26.55 -9.98 6.44
N PRO A 21 -27.76 -10.34 6.93
CA PRO A 21 -28.92 -10.63 6.09
C PRO A 21 -29.22 -9.54 5.07
N GLY A 22 -29.27 -8.29 5.52
CA GLY A 22 -29.60 -7.16 4.64
C GLY A 22 -28.58 -6.95 3.50
N VAL A 23 -27.31 -7.32 3.69
CA VAL A 23 -26.31 -7.28 2.60
C VAL A 23 -26.59 -8.37 1.57
N VAL A 24 -26.86 -9.60 2.04
CA VAL A 24 -27.20 -10.74 1.17
C VAL A 24 -28.47 -10.44 0.37
N GLU A 25 -29.50 -9.91 1.02
CA GLU A 25 -30.76 -9.52 0.39
C GLU A 25 -30.58 -8.42 -0.64
N SER A 26 -29.78 -7.38 -0.34
CA SER A 26 -29.54 -6.29 -1.28
C SER A 26 -28.83 -6.77 -2.55
N VAL A 27 -27.81 -7.64 -2.41
CA VAL A 27 -27.08 -8.24 -3.53
C VAL A 27 -27.98 -9.19 -4.33
N ASN A 28 -28.73 -10.06 -3.66
CA ASN A 28 -29.70 -10.92 -4.31
C ASN A 28 -30.71 -10.11 -5.12
N ARG A 29 -31.23 -9.03 -4.54
CA ARG A 29 -32.23 -8.18 -5.20
C ARG A 29 -31.65 -7.53 -6.43
N LEU A 30 -30.45 -6.92 -6.33
CA LEU A 30 -29.78 -6.23 -7.43
C LEU A 30 -29.59 -7.15 -8.65
N PHE A 31 -29.03 -8.35 -8.44
CA PHE A 31 -28.75 -9.27 -9.54
C PHE A 31 -29.97 -10.05 -10.03
N SER A 32 -31.08 -10.06 -9.28
CA SER A 32 -32.35 -10.67 -9.73
C SER A 32 -33.24 -9.70 -10.52
N LEU A 33 -32.80 -8.46 -10.79
CA LEU A 33 -33.56 -7.50 -11.61
C LEU A 33 -33.55 -7.86 -13.11
N SER A 34 -32.64 -8.73 -13.53
CA SER A 34 -32.50 -9.19 -14.92
C SER A 34 -32.38 -10.71 -14.94
N ASP A 35 -32.93 -11.34 -15.98
CA ASP A 35 -32.82 -12.80 -16.16
C ASP A 35 -31.38 -13.24 -16.48
N ASN A 36 -30.55 -12.34 -17.04
CA ASN A 36 -29.15 -12.61 -17.41
C ASN A 36 -28.22 -11.50 -16.88
N PRO A 37 -28.03 -11.39 -15.55
CA PRO A 37 -27.28 -10.30 -14.95
C PRO A 37 -25.79 -10.28 -15.34
N PHE A 38 -25.25 -11.42 -15.76
CA PHE A 38 -23.85 -11.57 -16.19
C PHE A 38 -23.70 -11.68 -17.70
N MET A 39 -24.72 -11.29 -18.48
CA MET A 39 -24.81 -11.35 -19.95
C MET A 39 -24.78 -12.76 -20.58
N PHE A 40 -24.18 -13.74 -19.93
CA PHE A 40 -24.07 -15.13 -20.40
C PHE A 40 -25.09 -16.02 -19.68
N ARG A 41 -25.93 -16.74 -20.44
CA ARG A 41 -26.93 -17.69 -19.89
C ARG A 41 -26.26 -18.84 -19.14
N GLU A 42 -25.04 -19.18 -19.53
CA GLU A 42 -24.19 -20.21 -18.94
C GLU A 42 -23.67 -19.81 -17.54
N ILE A 43 -23.84 -18.55 -17.14
CA ILE A 43 -23.50 -18.01 -15.82
C ILE A 43 -24.78 -17.46 -15.19
N PRO A 44 -25.70 -18.32 -14.71
CA PRO A 44 -26.90 -17.87 -14.02
C PRO A 44 -26.54 -17.30 -12.65
N PHE A 45 -27.30 -16.30 -12.21
CA PHE A 45 -27.29 -15.87 -10.82
C PHE A 45 -28.27 -16.72 -10.01
N LEU A 46 -27.78 -17.37 -8.96
CA LEU A 46 -28.59 -18.15 -8.03
C LEU A 46 -28.57 -17.43 -6.68
N PRO A 47 -29.72 -16.87 -6.22
CA PRO A 47 -29.80 -16.22 -4.92
C PRO A 47 -29.41 -17.16 -3.78
N VAL A 48 -28.75 -16.61 -2.76
CA VAL A 48 -28.30 -17.37 -1.58
C VAL A 48 -29.00 -16.89 -0.31
N LYS A 49 -29.12 -17.76 0.68
CA LYS A 49 -29.70 -17.45 1.99
C LYS A 49 -28.62 -16.92 2.94
N PRO A 50 -28.93 -15.94 3.80
CA PRO A 50 -28.02 -15.61 4.89
C PRO A 50 -27.99 -16.73 5.94
N ALA A 51 -26.83 -16.99 6.52
CA ALA A 51 -26.72 -17.95 7.62
C ALA A 51 -27.39 -17.39 8.89
N GLY A 52 -28.19 -18.21 9.58
CA GLY A 52 -28.91 -17.81 10.80
C GLY A 52 -27.99 -17.23 11.89
N LYS A 53 -26.75 -17.74 11.99
CA LYS A 53 -25.74 -17.23 12.92
C LYS A 53 -25.33 -15.76 12.68
N ASN A 54 -25.70 -15.14 11.56
CA ASN A 54 -25.35 -13.77 11.22
C ASN A 54 -26.54 -12.80 11.38
N HIS A 55 -27.70 -13.24 11.87
CA HIS A 55 -28.89 -12.39 12.00
C HIS A 55 -28.69 -11.19 12.93
N GLY A 56 -27.76 -11.27 13.88
CA GLY A 56 -27.41 -10.16 14.76
C GLY A 56 -26.38 -9.18 14.17
N LEU A 57 -25.88 -9.41 12.95
CA LEU A 57 -24.96 -8.47 12.30
C LEU A 57 -25.72 -7.25 11.78
N ARG A 58 -25.38 -6.07 12.29
CA ARG A 58 -25.93 -4.79 11.81
C ARG A 58 -24.95 -3.63 12.06
N PHE A 59 -25.14 -2.56 11.31
CA PHE A 59 -24.45 -1.29 11.49
C PHE A 59 -25.49 -0.23 11.85
N THR A 60 -25.23 0.57 12.88
CA THR A 60 -26.13 1.65 13.29
C THR A 60 -25.37 2.96 13.35
N VAL A 61 -26.05 4.05 12.98
CA VAL A 61 -25.55 5.42 13.16
C VAL A 61 -26.65 6.20 13.85
N ASP A 62 -26.35 6.89 14.95
CA ASP A 62 -27.33 7.65 15.74
C ASP A 62 -28.51 6.80 16.23
N ASN A 63 -28.22 5.55 16.61
CA ASN A 63 -29.18 4.50 17.00
C ASN A 63 -30.12 4.01 15.89
N ASP A 64 -30.04 4.56 14.68
CA ASP A 64 -30.80 4.09 13.54
C ASP A 64 -30.07 2.99 12.78
N ALA A 65 -30.83 1.98 12.33
CA ALA A 65 -30.30 0.91 11.50
C ALA A 65 -29.86 1.47 10.14
N PHE A 66 -28.57 1.39 9.85
CA PHE A 66 -28.01 1.86 8.60
C PHE A 66 -28.37 0.91 7.46
N ARG A 67 -28.72 1.45 6.28
CA ARG A 67 -29.10 0.64 5.12
C ARG A 67 -27.88 -0.17 4.61
N PRO A 68 -28.02 -1.48 4.36
CA PRO A 68 -26.91 -2.35 3.95
C PRO A 68 -26.28 -1.99 2.60
N MET A 69 -27.04 -1.35 1.70
CA MET A 69 -26.60 -0.90 0.39
C MET A 69 -27.16 0.51 0.15
N ASN A 70 -26.27 1.45 -0.13
CA ASN A 70 -26.62 2.83 -0.49
C ASN A 70 -25.98 3.16 -1.83
N ILE A 71 -26.74 3.81 -2.71
CA ILE A 71 -26.28 4.27 -4.01
C ILE A 71 -26.23 5.79 -3.94
N TRP A 72 -25.03 6.34 -4.12
CA TRP A 72 -24.83 7.78 -4.21
C TRP A 72 -24.89 8.18 -5.68
N LEU A 73 -25.63 9.25 -5.97
CA LEU A 73 -25.79 9.78 -7.32
C LEU A 73 -25.27 11.21 -7.35
N MET A 74 -24.34 11.49 -8.25
CA MET A 74 -23.92 12.85 -8.53
C MET A 74 -25.06 13.60 -9.25
N PRO A 75 -25.44 14.81 -8.80
CA PRO A 75 -26.44 15.60 -9.50
C PRO A 75 -25.91 16.10 -10.85
N GLY A 76 -26.78 16.24 -11.84
CA GLY A 76 -26.48 16.73 -13.18
C GLY A 76 -27.01 15.83 -14.28
N GLU A 77 -27.35 16.40 -15.44
CA GLU A 77 -27.86 15.64 -16.60
C GLU A 77 -26.74 15.02 -17.44
N ALA A 78 -25.61 15.72 -17.58
CA ALA A 78 -24.42 15.24 -18.26
C ALA A 78 -23.19 15.52 -17.40
N VAL A 79 -22.43 14.48 -17.09
CA VAL A 79 -21.29 14.54 -16.19
C VAL A 79 -20.05 14.00 -16.89
N GLY A 80 -18.96 14.79 -16.91
CA GLY A 80 -17.67 14.32 -17.40
C GLY A 80 -17.08 13.24 -16.48
N SER A 81 -16.34 12.28 -17.05
CA SER A 81 -15.78 11.18 -16.25
C SER A 81 -14.82 11.67 -15.16
N GLY A 82 -14.01 12.69 -15.44
CA GLY A 82 -13.08 13.28 -14.47
C GLY A 82 -13.79 14.00 -13.32
N ASP A 83 -14.84 14.77 -13.63
CA ASP A 83 -15.65 15.46 -12.63
C ASP A 83 -16.38 14.45 -11.73
N TYR A 84 -16.96 13.42 -12.34
CA TYR A 84 -17.62 12.34 -11.61
C TYR A 84 -16.66 11.63 -10.66
N GLN A 85 -15.48 11.24 -11.14
CA GLN A 85 -14.48 10.56 -10.31
C GLN A 85 -14.01 11.44 -9.14
N THR A 86 -13.78 12.72 -9.39
CA THR A 86 -13.34 13.68 -8.37
C THR A 86 -14.43 13.91 -7.32
N TYR A 87 -15.67 14.15 -7.76
CA TYR A 87 -16.83 14.33 -6.89
C TYR A 87 -17.09 13.10 -6.03
N MET A 88 -17.11 11.90 -6.64
CA MET A 88 -17.36 10.66 -5.91
C MET A 88 -16.22 10.31 -4.95
N ALA A 89 -14.98 10.67 -5.28
CA ALA A 89 -13.86 10.49 -4.36
C ALA A 89 -13.99 11.38 -3.11
N GLN A 90 -14.35 12.65 -3.31
CA GLN A 90 -14.61 13.58 -2.21
C GLN A 90 -15.80 13.14 -1.35
N LEU A 91 -16.90 12.72 -1.99
CA LEU A 91 -18.08 12.21 -1.30
C LEU A 91 -17.76 10.95 -0.49
N CYS A 92 -17.01 10.01 -1.08
CA CYS A 92 -16.54 8.80 -0.38
C CYS A 92 -15.71 9.16 0.86
N ALA A 93 -14.73 10.06 0.71
CA ALA A 93 -13.90 10.51 1.83
C ALA A 93 -14.72 11.21 2.92
N ALA A 94 -15.71 12.03 2.55
CA ALA A 94 -16.61 12.68 3.49
C ALA A 94 -17.47 11.68 4.28
N GLN A 95 -18.02 10.65 3.62
CA GLN A 95 -18.80 9.60 4.29
C GLN A 95 -17.93 8.80 5.26
N ILE A 96 -16.70 8.46 4.87
CA ILE A 96 -15.73 7.77 5.74
C ILE A 96 -15.40 8.62 6.96
N ARG A 97 -15.12 9.92 6.77
CA ARG A 97 -14.92 10.87 7.86
C ARG A 97 -16.10 10.85 8.83
N ASP A 98 -17.32 10.99 8.31
CA ASP A 98 -18.52 11.09 9.14
C ASP A 98 -18.75 9.81 9.96
N TRP A 99 -18.53 8.64 9.38
CA TRP A 99 -18.57 7.37 10.12
C TRP A 99 -17.48 7.26 11.18
N LEU A 100 -16.25 7.65 10.88
CA LEU A 100 -15.14 7.58 11.85
C LEU A 100 -15.35 8.57 13.01
N SER A 101 -15.77 9.80 12.72
CA SER A 101 -16.10 10.80 13.74
C SER A 101 -17.29 10.36 14.60
N ALA A 102 -18.34 9.81 14.00
CA ALA A 102 -19.47 9.24 14.74
C ALA A 102 -19.03 8.01 15.57
N GLY A 103 -18.11 7.19 15.07
CA GLY A 103 -17.53 6.06 15.78
C GLY A 103 -16.78 6.49 17.04
N GLN A 104 -15.92 7.50 16.93
CA GLN A 104 -15.20 8.08 18.08
C GLN A 104 -16.15 8.62 19.16
N GLN A 105 -17.33 9.09 18.76
CA GLN A 105 -18.38 9.58 19.65
C GLN A 105 -19.34 8.48 20.15
N GLY A 106 -19.11 7.22 19.78
CA GLY A 106 -19.98 6.09 20.16
C GLY A 106 -21.33 6.06 19.43
N ARG A 107 -21.50 6.86 18.38
CA ARG A 107 -22.75 6.98 17.61
C ARG A 107 -22.81 6.05 16.39
N ALA A 108 -21.66 5.67 15.82
CA ALA A 108 -21.58 4.69 14.74
C ALA A 108 -21.04 3.35 15.24
N LEU A 109 -21.90 2.33 15.31
CA LEU A 109 -21.65 1.07 16.00
C LEU A 109 -21.85 -0.15 15.09
N LEU A 110 -20.91 -1.09 15.18
CA LEU A 110 -20.96 -2.42 14.57
C LEU A 110 -21.41 -3.44 15.62
N TRP A 111 -22.48 -4.17 15.30
CA TRP A 111 -23.10 -5.17 16.15
C TRP A 111 -22.75 -6.58 15.65
N ARG A 112 -22.43 -7.48 16.58
CA ARG A 112 -22.10 -8.88 16.26
C ARG A 112 -22.80 -9.85 17.21
N ASN A 113 -24.04 -10.22 16.91
CA ASN A 113 -24.85 -11.16 17.71
C ASN A 113 -24.79 -10.80 19.20
N ASP A 114 -24.42 -11.76 20.05
CA ASP A 114 -24.39 -11.63 21.51
C ASP A 114 -23.17 -10.85 22.03
N LYS A 115 -22.32 -10.31 21.14
CA LYS A 115 -21.19 -9.46 21.55
C LYS A 115 -21.65 -8.02 21.74
N ALA A 116 -21.03 -7.34 22.70
CA ALA A 116 -21.19 -5.90 22.87
C ALA A 116 -20.90 -5.18 21.54
N ALA A 117 -21.73 -4.18 21.24
CA ALA A 117 -21.50 -3.31 20.10
C ALA A 117 -20.16 -2.62 20.27
N ARG A 118 -19.46 -2.39 19.15
CA ARG A 118 -18.22 -1.63 19.16
C ARG A 118 -18.28 -0.49 18.15
N PRO A 119 -17.59 0.63 18.42
CA PRO A 119 -17.39 1.68 17.43
C PRO A 119 -16.79 1.15 16.13
N VAL A 120 -17.17 1.79 15.02
CA VAL A 120 -16.47 1.63 13.74
C VAL A 120 -15.06 2.21 13.83
N GLN A 121 -14.09 1.53 13.24
CA GLN A 121 -12.70 1.95 13.18
C GLN A 121 -12.22 2.01 11.72
N ALA A 122 -11.10 2.68 11.47
CA ALA A 122 -10.54 2.77 10.12
C ALA A 122 -10.25 1.39 9.49
N SER A 123 -9.86 0.42 10.32
CA SER A 123 -9.61 -0.98 9.91
C SER A 123 -10.86 -1.74 9.45
N ASP A 124 -12.06 -1.21 9.70
CA ASP A 124 -13.32 -1.80 9.25
C ASP A 124 -13.75 -1.33 7.86
N ILE A 125 -13.09 -0.31 7.32
CA ILE A 125 -13.48 0.36 6.08
C ILE A 125 -12.54 -0.06 4.96
N THR A 126 -13.10 -0.63 3.89
CA THR A 126 -12.37 -1.00 2.69
C THR A 126 -12.97 -0.29 1.49
N VAL A 127 -12.16 0.43 0.72
CA VAL A 127 -12.57 1.03 -0.56
C VAL A 127 -12.08 0.15 -1.70
N LEU A 128 -13.01 -0.37 -2.51
CA LEU A 128 -12.72 -1.14 -3.70
C LEU A 128 -12.61 -0.19 -4.90
N VAL A 129 -11.51 -0.29 -5.64
CA VAL A 129 -11.22 0.53 -6.83
C VAL A 129 -10.79 -0.37 -7.98
N ARG A 130 -11.02 0.08 -9.22
CA ARG A 130 -10.66 -0.70 -10.42
C ARG A 130 -9.19 -0.59 -10.77
N ASN A 131 -8.59 0.57 -10.54
CA ASN A 131 -7.23 0.88 -10.98
C ASN A 131 -6.52 1.84 -10.02
N ARG A 132 -5.24 2.09 -10.31
CA ARG A 132 -4.36 2.94 -9.53
C ARG A 132 -4.78 4.42 -9.54
N GLN A 133 -5.34 4.91 -10.65
CA GLN A 133 -5.77 6.29 -10.77
C GLN A 133 -6.93 6.58 -9.81
N GLU A 134 -7.93 5.70 -9.77
CA GLU A 134 -9.03 5.76 -8.79
C GLU A 134 -8.51 5.65 -7.36
N ALA A 135 -7.54 4.77 -7.11
CA ALA A 135 -6.89 4.65 -5.80
C ALA A 135 -6.25 5.97 -5.35
N SER A 136 -5.55 6.66 -6.26
CA SER A 136 -4.92 7.95 -5.95
C SER A 136 -5.96 9.01 -5.63
N LEU A 137 -7.02 9.13 -6.43
CA LEU A 137 -8.09 10.12 -6.19
C LEU A 137 -8.72 9.96 -4.81
N ILE A 138 -9.04 8.72 -4.42
CA ILE A 138 -9.57 8.42 -3.08
C ILE A 138 -8.55 8.74 -1.99
N ARG A 139 -7.29 8.33 -2.17
CA ARG A 139 -6.21 8.59 -1.20
C ARG A 139 -5.99 10.09 -1.01
N ASP A 140 -5.99 10.86 -2.10
CA ASP A 140 -5.79 12.31 -2.06
C ASP A 140 -6.98 12.99 -1.35
N ALA A 141 -8.21 12.56 -1.62
CA ALA A 141 -9.41 13.04 -0.93
C ALA A 141 -9.41 12.69 0.58
N LEU A 142 -9.01 11.47 0.95
CA LEU A 142 -8.87 11.06 2.36
C LEU A 142 -7.76 11.85 3.07
N ARG A 143 -6.61 12.04 2.40
CA ARG A 143 -5.48 12.83 2.93
C ARG A 143 -5.89 14.28 3.16
N ALA A 144 -6.70 14.87 2.28
CA ALA A 144 -7.22 16.23 2.47
C ALA A 144 -8.09 16.36 3.73
N LEU A 145 -8.66 15.26 4.22
CA LEU A 145 -9.42 15.18 5.47
C LEU A 145 -8.59 14.63 6.65
N ALA A 146 -7.27 14.54 6.50
CA ALA A 146 -6.34 13.96 7.48
C ALA A 146 -6.65 12.50 7.88
N ILE A 147 -7.25 11.72 6.96
CA ILE A 147 -7.56 10.31 7.18
C ILE A 147 -6.42 9.46 6.56
N PRO A 148 -5.65 8.72 7.38
CA PRO A 148 -4.61 7.84 6.85
C PRO A 148 -5.24 6.68 6.09
N SER A 149 -4.63 6.29 4.97
CA SER A 149 -5.10 5.18 4.13
C SER A 149 -3.93 4.39 3.54
N VAL A 150 -4.15 3.10 3.29
CA VAL A 150 -3.18 2.18 2.69
C VAL A 150 -3.75 1.56 1.43
N TYR A 151 -2.97 1.59 0.35
CA TYR A 151 -3.32 0.91 -0.90
C TYR A 151 -2.71 -0.49 -0.90
N LEU A 152 -3.51 -1.50 -0.57
CA LEU A 152 -3.05 -2.89 -0.42
C LEU A 152 -2.59 -3.54 -1.73
N SER A 153 -3.06 -3.03 -2.87
CA SER A 153 -2.66 -3.53 -4.19
C SER A 153 -1.49 -2.76 -4.79
N ASN A 154 -0.69 -2.06 -3.96
CA ASN A 154 0.44 -1.31 -4.48
C ASN A 154 1.51 -2.27 -5.04
N ARG A 155 1.53 -2.41 -6.37
CA ARG A 155 2.56 -3.12 -7.12
C ARG A 155 3.59 -2.14 -7.70
N ASP A 156 3.78 -0.97 -7.07
CA ASP A 156 4.92 -0.14 -7.44
C ASP A 156 6.18 -0.97 -7.32
N SER A 157 6.94 -1.02 -8.40
CA SER A 157 8.29 -1.49 -8.32
C SER A 157 9.01 -0.59 -7.34
N VAL A 158 9.63 -1.18 -6.32
CA VAL A 158 10.53 -0.41 -5.43
C VAL A 158 11.68 0.22 -6.20
N PHE A 159 11.94 -0.20 -7.46
CA PHE A 159 12.91 0.42 -8.35
C PHE A 159 12.43 1.72 -9.02
N ASP A 160 11.13 2.03 -8.98
CA ASP A 160 10.57 3.27 -9.52
C ASP A 160 10.50 4.38 -8.45
N THR A 161 11.02 4.14 -7.25
CA THR A 161 11.03 5.12 -6.16
C THR A 161 12.28 6.01 -6.22
N PRO A 162 12.21 7.25 -5.70
CA PRO A 162 13.40 8.08 -5.52
C PRO A 162 14.51 7.38 -4.73
N GLU A 163 14.13 6.57 -3.75
CA GLU A 163 15.05 5.79 -2.91
C GLU A 163 15.92 4.84 -3.76
N ALA A 164 15.40 4.24 -4.83
CA ALA A 164 16.19 3.36 -5.69
C ALA A 164 17.32 4.11 -6.41
N GLN A 165 17.05 5.33 -6.87
CA GLN A 165 18.05 6.18 -7.50
C GLN A 165 19.12 6.64 -6.49
N GLU A 166 18.72 6.97 -5.27
CA GLU A 166 19.65 7.35 -4.21
C GLU A 166 20.53 6.16 -3.77
N ILE A 167 19.95 4.96 -3.67
CA ILE A 167 20.72 3.74 -3.41
C ILE A 167 21.71 3.48 -4.55
N LEU A 168 21.36 3.73 -5.82
CA LEU A 168 22.32 3.60 -6.92
C LEU A 168 23.52 4.54 -6.75
N TRP A 169 23.31 5.82 -6.43
CA TRP A 169 24.40 6.76 -6.20
C TRP A 169 25.26 6.36 -5.01
N LEU A 170 24.62 5.87 -3.94
CA LEU A 170 25.32 5.35 -2.78
C LEU A 170 26.20 4.15 -3.13
N LEU A 171 25.68 3.18 -3.89
CA LEU A 171 26.45 2.02 -4.34
C LEU A 171 27.63 2.44 -5.23
N GLN A 172 27.45 3.42 -6.10
CA GLN A 172 28.53 3.97 -6.92
C GLN A 172 29.63 4.62 -6.07
N ALA A 173 29.26 5.39 -5.04
CA ALA A 173 30.21 5.97 -4.11
C ALA A 173 30.97 4.91 -3.31
N VAL A 174 30.30 3.85 -2.86
CA VAL A 174 30.96 2.75 -2.14
C VAL A 174 31.89 1.95 -3.06
N LEU A 175 31.59 1.82 -4.36
CA LEU A 175 32.48 1.13 -5.29
C LEU A 175 33.77 1.91 -5.58
N ALA A 176 33.68 3.24 -5.65
CA ALA A 176 34.79 4.13 -5.96
C ALA A 176 34.82 5.36 -5.03
N PRO A 177 35.10 5.19 -3.72
CA PRO A 177 35.13 6.28 -2.74
C PRO A 177 36.17 7.36 -3.07
N GLU A 178 37.22 6.99 -3.79
CA GLU A 178 38.31 7.88 -4.21
C GLU A 178 37.87 8.84 -5.32
N ARG A 179 36.73 8.57 -5.98
CA ARG A 179 36.15 9.49 -6.97
C ARG A 179 35.28 10.50 -6.25
N GLU A 180 35.79 11.71 -6.13
CA GLU A 180 35.11 12.72 -5.33
C GLU A 180 33.68 13.01 -5.79
N ASN A 181 33.46 13.07 -7.11
CA ASN A 181 32.13 13.37 -7.66
C ASN A 181 31.07 12.33 -7.29
N THR A 182 31.41 11.04 -7.25
CA THR A 182 30.45 9.99 -6.86
C THR A 182 30.17 10.05 -5.37
N LEU A 183 31.20 10.29 -4.55
CA LEU A 183 31.04 10.44 -3.11
C LEU A 183 30.20 11.66 -2.75
N ARG A 184 30.46 12.83 -3.37
CA ARG A 184 29.65 14.04 -3.22
C ARG A 184 28.20 13.80 -3.64
N SER A 185 27.98 13.11 -4.75
CA SER A 185 26.62 12.79 -5.23
C SER A 185 25.86 11.93 -4.23
N ALA A 186 26.51 10.94 -3.62
CA ALA A 186 25.89 10.11 -2.59
C ALA A 186 25.57 10.91 -1.32
N LEU A 187 26.49 11.74 -0.85
CA LEU A 187 26.26 12.59 0.33
C LEU A 187 25.14 13.61 0.14
N ALA A 188 24.94 14.08 -1.09
CA ALA A 188 23.87 15.01 -1.44
C ALA A 188 22.48 14.35 -1.50
N THR A 189 22.38 13.03 -1.37
CA THR A 189 21.10 12.33 -1.36
C THR A 189 20.31 12.60 -0.08
N SER A 190 18.99 12.53 -0.18
CA SER A 190 18.13 12.75 0.97
C SER A 190 18.21 11.63 2.01
N ILE A 191 18.78 10.46 1.66
CA ILE A 191 19.18 9.40 2.60
C ILE A 191 20.13 9.91 3.70
N PHE A 192 21.10 10.78 3.37
CA PHE A 192 22.05 11.29 4.37
C PHE A 192 21.53 12.51 5.14
N GLY A 193 20.49 13.18 4.64
CA GLY A 193 19.87 14.32 5.32
C GLY A 193 20.80 15.53 5.50
N LEU A 194 21.90 15.62 4.74
CA LEU A 194 22.83 16.75 4.81
C LEU A 194 22.23 17.98 4.14
N ASN A 195 22.44 19.15 4.73
CA ASN A 195 22.08 20.42 4.11
C ASN A 195 23.25 20.97 3.25
N ALA A 196 22.99 22.03 2.49
CA ALA A 196 23.99 22.63 1.62
C ALA A 196 25.24 23.13 2.37
N LEU A 197 25.07 23.63 3.61
CA LEU A 197 26.18 24.10 4.43
C LEU A 197 27.05 22.95 4.94
N ASP A 198 26.44 21.79 5.25
CA ASP A 198 27.18 20.59 5.65
C ASP A 198 28.05 20.09 4.50
N ILE A 199 27.50 20.05 3.28
CA ILE A 199 28.24 19.66 2.07
C ILE A 199 29.37 20.65 1.79
N GLU A 200 29.12 21.95 1.92
CA GLU A 200 30.15 22.97 1.69
C GLU A 200 31.29 22.86 2.72
N ARG A 201 30.97 22.61 3.99
CA ARG A 201 31.99 22.38 5.03
C ARG A 201 32.84 21.16 4.73
N LEU A 202 32.24 20.07 4.26
CA LEU A 202 32.96 18.87 3.85
C LEU A 202 33.88 19.12 2.65
N ASN A 203 33.49 20.01 1.73
CA ASN A 203 34.33 20.38 0.58
C ASN A 203 35.55 21.22 0.97
N GLN A 204 35.46 21.99 2.07
CA GLN A 204 36.53 22.88 2.54
C GLN A 204 37.49 22.21 3.53
N ASP A 205 37.15 21.02 4.04
CA ASP A 205 37.94 20.28 5.03
C ASP A 205 38.50 18.98 4.42
N GLU A 206 39.74 19.06 3.91
CA GLU A 206 40.44 17.91 3.33
C GLU A 206 40.58 16.74 4.30
N ARG A 207 40.76 17.00 5.60
CA ARG A 207 40.90 15.92 6.61
C ARG A 207 39.58 15.20 6.83
N ALA A 208 38.48 15.94 6.88
CA ALA A 208 37.14 15.34 6.95
C ALA A 208 36.83 14.54 5.68
N TRP A 209 37.30 15.01 4.52
CA TRP A 209 37.16 14.32 3.25
C TRP A 209 37.93 12.99 3.23
N ASP A 210 39.19 12.99 3.64
CA ASP A 210 40.01 11.77 3.73
C ASP A 210 39.38 10.73 4.67
N ALA A 211 38.90 11.17 5.84
CA ALA A 211 38.19 10.30 6.77
C ALA A 211 36.92 9.68 6.17
N LEU A 212 36.20 10.43 5.32
CA LEU A 212 35.01 9.94 4.63
C LEU A 212 35.38 8.88 3.57
N VAL A 213 36.47 9.09 2.83
CA VAL A 213 36.98 8.11 1.85
C VAL A 213 37.39 6.80 2.56
N GLU A 214 38.02 6.90 3.73
CA GLU A 214 38.34 5.74 4.57
C GLU A 214 37.07 5.02 5.05
N GLU A 215 36.07 5.76 5.54
CA GLU A 215 34.79 5.22 5.96
C GLU A 215 34.09 4.45 4.83
N PHE A 216 33.98 5.04 3.63
CA PHE A 216 33.37 4.36 2.50
C PHE A 216 34.21 3.18 1.98
N SER A 217 35.52 3.21 2.17
CA SER A 217 36.38 2.06 1.91
C SER A 217 36.08 0.88 2.84
N ILE A 218 35.72 1.15 4.11
CA ILE A 218 35.24 0.11 5.03
C ILE A 218 33.92 -0.48 4.52
N TYR A 219 32.98 0.34 4.07
CA TYR A 219 31.72 -0.15 3.47
C TYR A 219 31.96 -1.01 2.23
N ARG A 220 32.90 -0.60 1.37
CA ARG A 220 33.30 -1.40 0.20
C ARG A 220 33.79 -2.78 0.61
N GLN A 221 34.58 -2.86 1.69
CA GLN A 221 35.09 -4.12 2.19
C GLN A 221 33.97 -5.00 2.75
N ILE A 222 33.04 -4.42 3.53
CA ILE A 222 31.87 -5.15 4.04
C ILE A 222 31.04 -5.69 2.88
N TRP A 223 30.80 -4.88 1.83
CA TRP A 223 30.06 -5.34 0.66
C TRP A 223 30.75 -6.52 0.00
N ARG A 224 32.05 -6.43 -0.29
CA ARG A 224 32.81 -7.52 -0.93
C ARG A 224 32.77 -8.82 -0.12
N GLN A 225 32.85 -8.73 1.20
CA GLN A 225 32.93 -9.90 2.07
C GLN A 225 31.58 -10.51 2.43
N ARG A 226 30.59 -9.66 2.73
CA ARG A 226 29.32 -10.07 3.36
C ARG A 226 28.07 -9.74 2.53
N GLY A 227 28.19 -8.92 1.48
CA GLY A 227 27.09 -8.54 0.59
C GLY A 227 26.55 -7.13 0.86
N VAL A 228 25.58 -6.73 0.03
CA VAL A 228 25.03 -5.36 0.01
C VAL A 228 24.29 -5.05 1.31
N MET A 229 23.45 -5.97 1.79
CA MET A 229 22.62 -5.75 2.98
C MET A 229 23.45 -5.49 4.25
N PRO A 230 24.48 -6.29 4.60
CA PRO A 230 25.36 -5.98 5.74
C PRO A 230 26.09 -4.64 5.61
N MET A 231 26.48 -4.25 4.39
CA MET A 231 27.11 -2.96 4.13
C MET A 231 26.15 -1.81 4.40
N LEU A 232 24.93 -1.86 3.85
CA LEU A 232 23.93 -0.82 4.05
C LEU A 232 23.52 -0.70 5.52
N ARG A 233 23.40 -1.82 6.25
CA ARG A 233 23.14 -1.78 7.71
C ARG A 233 24.28 -1.11 8.49
N ALA A 234 25.54 -1.39 8.14
CA ALA A 234 26.68 -0.74 8.78
C ALA A 234 26.68 0.77 8.54
N LEU A 235 26.36 1.19 7.31
CA LEU A 235 26.25 2.58 6.92
C LEU A 235 25.10 3.28 7.64
N MET A 236 23.91 2.67 7.65
CA MET A 236 22.73 3.20 8.34
C MET A 236 22.99 3.43 9.83
N SER A 237 23.68 2.49 10.49
CA SER A 237 24.04 2.61 11.91
C SER A 237 25.05 3.74 12.17
N ALA A 238 26.10 3.81 11.35
CA ALA A 238 27.14 4.84 11.51
C ALA A 238 26.62 6.26 11.26
N ARG A 239 25.66 6.42 10.35
CA ARG A 239 25.11 7.71 9.91
C ARG A 239 23.70 8.00 10.45
N GLN A 240 23.18 7.16 11.34
CA GLN A 240 21.85 7.30 11.96
C GLN A 240 20.73 7.50 10.93
N ILE A 241 20.83 6.83 9.78
CA ILE A 241 19.93 7.05 8.64
C ILE A 241 18.50 6.63 8.98
N ALA A 242 18.33 5.51 9.70
CA ALA A 242 17.01 5.02 10.04
C ALA A 242 16.29 6.01 10.97
N GLU A 243 17.00 6.49 11.99
CA GLU A 243 16.51 7.46 12.96
C GLU A 243 16.15 8.79 12.29
N ASN A 244 17.03 9.30 11.42
CA ASN A 244 16.80 10.54 10.70
C ASN A 244 15.61 10.44 9.74
N LEU A 245 15.46 9.32 9.03
CA LEU A 245 14.33 9.10 8.14
C LEU A 245 13.01 9.03 8.92
N LEU A 246 12.95 8.29 10.04
CA LEU A 246 11.71 8.08 10.81
C LEU A 246 11.10 9.38 11.36
N VAL A 247 11.88 10.43 11.56
CA VAL A 247 11.39 11.75 12.01
C VAL A 247 10.76 12.57 10.87
N THR A 248 10.97 12.17 9.61
CA THR A 248 10.43 12.86 8.43
C THR A 248 9.04 12.36 8.02
N VAL A 249 8.25 13.23 7.37
CA VAL A 249 6.93 12.86 6.83
C VAL A 249 7.11 11.76 5.77
N GLY A 250 6.49 10.60 6.00
CA GLY A 250 6.62 9.43 5.12
C GLY A 250 7.88 8.61 5.34
N GLY A 251 8.69 8.93 6.36
CA GLY A 251 9.95 8.27 6.69
C GLY A 251 9.90 6.75 6.80
N GLU A 252 8.87 6.22 7.46
CA GLU A 252 8.65 4.77 7.61
C GLU A 252 8.59 4.05 6.26
N ARG A 253 7.91 4.65 5.28
CA ARG A 253 7.80 4.10 3.93
C ARG A 253 9.16 4.12 3.23
N ARG A 254 9.86 5.25 3.28
CA ARG A 254 11.19 5.41 2.66
C ARG A 254 12.18 4.40 3.22
N LEU A 255 12.20 4.24 4.54
CA LEU A 255 13.03 3.26 5.22
C LEU A 255 12.69 1.82 4.80
N THR A 256 11.39 1.51 4.71
CA THR A 256 10.92 0.20 4.23
C THR A 256 11.35 -0.06 2.80
N ASP A 257 11.21 0.93 1.91
CA ASP A 257 11.60 0.83 0.50
C ASP A 257 13.13 0.61 0.37
N ILE A 258 13.95 1.32 1.14
CA ILE A 258 15.42 1.12 1.18
C ILE A 258 15.79 -0.31 1.62
N LEU A 259 15.16 -0.81 2.69
CA LEU A 259 15.41 -2.16 3.18
C LEU A 259 14.97 -3.21 2.15
N HIS A 260 13.82 -3.01 1.50
CA HIS A 260 13.34 -3.89 0.44
C HIS A 260 14.29 -3.91 -0.77
N ILE A 261 14.75 -2.74 -1.23
CA ILE A 261 15.75 -2.65 -2.32
C ILE A 261 17.02 -3.42 -1.94
N SER A 262 17.45 -3.32 -0.68
CA SER A 262 18.62 -4.03 -0.16
C SER A 262 18.45 -5.56 -0.20
N GLU A 263 17.25 -6.06 0.09
CA GLU A 263 16.89 -7.49 -0.01
C GLU A 263 16.95 -7.96 -1.47
N LEU A 264 16.31 -7.24 -2.38
CA LEU A 264 16.32 -7.57 -3.82
C LEU A 264 17.73 -7.58 -4.41
N LEU A 265 18.58 -6.63 -4.03
CA LEU A 265 19.98 -6.59 -4.46
C LEU A 265 20.77 -7.79 -3.95
N GLN A 266 20.51 -8.23 -2.71
CA GLN A 266 21.15 -9.41 -2.11
C GLN A 266 20.69 -10.70 -2.81
N GLU A 267 19.41 -10.82 -3.15
CA GLU A 267 18.86 -11.94 -3.92
C GLU A 267 19.45 -12.00 -5.34
N ALA A 268 19.52 -10.86 -6.03
CA ALA A 268 20.12 -10.76 -7.36
C ALA A 268 21.60 -11.17 -7.36
N ALA A 269 22.37 -10.74 -6.36
CA ALA A 269 23.78 -11.14 -6.22
C ALA A 269 23.95 -12.64 -5.94
N SER A 270 23.01 -13.24 -5.20
CA SER A 270 23.07 -14.66 -4.83
C SER A 270 22.66 -15.57 -5.99
N SER A 271 21.62 -15.20 -6.74
CA SER A 271 21.21 -15.91 -7.96
C SER A 271 22.27 -15.86 -9.06
N TRP A 272 22.95 -14.72 -9.24
CA TRP A 272 24.07 -14.60 -10.18
C TRP A 272 25.24 -15.55 -9.84
N LYS A 273 25.62 -15.62 -8.55
CA LYS A 273 26.66 -16.55 -8.08
C LYS A 273 26.25 -18.02 -8.24
N ALA A 274 24.97 -18.35 -8.07
CA ALA A 274 24.46 -19.69 -8.33
C ALA A 274 24.57 -20.04 -9.82
N ASN A 275 24.14 -19.14 -10.71
CA ASN A 275 24.21 -19.36 -12.16
C ASN A 275 25.66 -19.50 -12.68
N MET A 276 26.62 -18.73 -12.16
CA MET A 276 28.04 -18.92 -12.52
C MET A 276 28.62 -20.25 -12.01
N ARG A 277 28.16 -20.76 -10.85
CA ARG A 277 28.56 -22.10 -10.36
C ARG A 277 28.04 -23.23 -11.25
N TRP A 278 26.86 -23.07 -11.85
CA TRP A 278 26.30 -24.04 -12.80
C TRP A 278 27.00 -24.03 -14.16
N CYS A 279 27.54 -22.88 -14.60
CA CYS A 279 28.30 -22.80 -15.86
C CYS A 279 29.76 -23.25 -15.75
N ALA A 280 30.27 -23.47 -14.54
CA ALA A 280 31.66 -23.86 -14.27
C ALA A 280 31.80 -25.29 -13.74
N GLY A 281 30.72 -26.09 -13.80
CA GLY A 281 30.66 -27.50 -13.40
C GLY A 281 30.45 -28.44 -14.57
#